data_AF-A0A7U9S1V4-F1
#
_entry.id   AF-A0A7U9S1V4-F1
#
_cell.length_a   1.000
_cell.length_b   1.000
_cell.length_c   1.000
_cell.angle_alpha   90.00
_cell.angle_beta   90.00
_cell.angle_gamma   90.00
#
_symmetry.space_group_name_H-M   'P 1'
#
loop_
_entity.id
_entity.type
_entity.pdbx_description
1 polymer ?
#
loop_
_entity_poly.entity_id
_entity_poly.type
_entity_poly.pdbx_seq_one_letter_code
_entity_poly.pdbx_strand_id
1 'polypeptide(L)'
;MNAADRRMEIINILIIRHRITAHELAEEFGVTTRTIQNDIQALSPGYPIYTKPGGDGGIFIREDYNPHSNILTPAELETLHELYEGAKGVHRKILLEMIQKYGPDKLEL
;
A
#
# COMPACT_ATOMS: atom_id res chain seq x y z
N MET A 1 -19.21 11.21 -6.48
CA MET A 1 -17.83 10.69 -6.58
C MET A 1 -17.72 9.82 -7.83
N ASN A 2 -16.70 10.01 -8.66
CA ASN A 2 -16.50 9.12 -9.82
C ASN A 2 -15.83 7.78 -9.37
N ALA A 3 -15.69 6.81 -10.28
CA ALA A 3 -15.14 5.51 -9.92
C ALA A 3 -13.62 5.54 -9.61
N ALA A 4 -12.85 6.41 -10.27
CA ALA A 4 -11.42 6.51 -10.05
C ALA A 4 -11.10 7.11 -8.68
N ASP A 5 -11.77 8.20 -8.31
CA ASP A 5 -11.64 8.82 -6.99
C ASP A 5 -12.01 7.82 -5.89
N ARG A 6 -13.13 7.09 -6.06
CA ARG A 6 -13.59 6.11 -5.07
C ARG A 6 -12.58 4.98 -4.88
N ARG A 7 -12.00 4.48 -5.96
CA ARG A 7 -10.96 3.45 -5.90
C ARG A 7 -9.71 3.93 -5.18
N MET A 8 -9.28 5.16 -5.42
CA MET A 8 -8.16 5.77 -4.70
C MET A 8 -8.45 5.83 -3.20
N GLU A 9 -9.64 6.30 -2.83
CA GLU A 9 -10.02 6.40 -1.42
C GLU A 9 -10.17 5.04 -0.74
N ILE A 10 -10.68 4.01 -1.44
CA ILE A 10 -10.71 2.63 -0.93
C ILE A 10 -9.30 2.16 -0.56
N ILE A 11 -8.30 2.45 -1.40
CA ILE A 11 -6.90 2.10 -1.12
C ILE A 11 -6.36 2.85 0.08
N ASN A 12 -6.59 4.17 0.16
CA ASN A 12 -6.17 4.99 1.31
C ASN A 12 -6.74 4.45 2.62
N ILE A 13 -8.04 4.12 2.63
CA ILE A 13 -8.71 3.53 3.80
C ILE A 13 -8.08 2.18 4.16
N LEU A 14 -7.82 1.32 3.17
CA LEU A 14 -7.20 0.01 3.41
C LEU A 14 -5.77 0.12 3.95
N ILE A 15 -4.97 1.06 3.46
CA ILE A 15 -3.61 1.31 3.97
C ILE A 15 -3.63 1.72 5.45
N ILE A 16 -4.62 2.52 5.87
CA ILE A 16 -4.71 3.05 7.24
C ILE A 16 -5.36 2.04 8.19
N ARG A 17 -6.47 1.42 7.78
CA ARG A 17 -7.31 0.58 8.65
C ARG A 17 -6.97 -0.91 8.54
N HIS A 18 -6.22 -1.33 7.52
CA HIS A 18 -5.89 -2.72 7.15
C HIS A 18 -7.08 -3.67 6.86
N ARG A 19 -8.28 -3.35 7.37
CA ARG A 19 -9.52 -4.09 7.21
C ARG A 19 -10.69 -3.13 7.15
N ILE A 20 -11.61 -3.38 6.22
CA ILE A 20 -12.92 -2.74 6.19
C ILE A 20 -13.95 -3.64 5.49
N THR A 21 -15.22 -3.56 5.84
CA THR A 21 -16.26 -4.32 5.14
C THR A 21 -16.76 -3.59 3.89
N ALA A 22 -17.28 -4.36 2.93
CA ALA A 22 -17.93 -3.78 1.75
C ALA A 22 -19.19 -2.96 2.09
N HIS A 23 -19.81 -3.24 3.26
CA HIS A 23 -20.96 -2.49 3.74
C HIS A 23 -20.55 -1.11 4.26
N GLU A 24 -19.51 -1.04 5.11
CA GLU A 24 -18.97 0.23 5.59
C GLU A 24 -18.55 1.14 4.44
N LEU A 25 -17.79 0.62 3.46
CA LEU A 25 -17.41 1.40 2.28
C LEU A 25 -18.63 1.85 1.46
N ALA A 26 -19.67 1.02 1.36
CA ALA A 26 -20.88 1.36 0.63
C ALA A 26 -21.65 2.50 1.32
N GLU A 27 -21.73 2.48 2.65
CA GLU A 27 -22.32 3.55 3.44
C GLU A 27 -21.48 4.85 3.36
N GLU A 28 -20.15 4.77 3.54
CA GLU A 28 -19.25 5.92 3.48
C GLU A 28 -19.30 6.64 2.12
N PHE A 29 -19.37 5.89 1.02
CA PHE A 29 -19.39 6.46 -0.33
C PHE A 29 -20.80 6.67 -0.91
N GLY A 30 -21.86 6.27 -0.20
CA GLY A 30 -23.24 6.35 -0.68
C GLY A 30 -23.50 5.53 -1.94
N VAL A 31 -22.89 4.33 -2.04
CA VAL A 31 -23.01 3.42 -3.19
C VAL A 31 -23.51 2.05 -2.74
N THR A 32 -23.76 1.14 -3.69
CA THR A 32 -24.14 -0.23 -3.34
C THR A 32 -22.92 -1.08 -2.99
N THR A 33 -23.11 -2.11 -2.17
CA THR A 33 -22.08 -3.14 -1.91
C THR A 33 -21.62 -3.82 -3.21
N ARG A 34 -22.50 -3.98 -4.20
CA ARG A 34 -22.14 -4.44 -5.55
C ARG A 34 -21.16 -3.50 -6.24
N THR A 35 -21.34 -2.19 -6.10
CA THR A 35 -20.40 -1.18 -6.63
C THR A 35 -19.02 -1.35 -5.98
N ILE A 36 -18.97 -1.46 -4.66
CA ILE A 36 -17.71 -1.71 -3.92
C ILE A 36 -17.04 -3.00 -4.39
N GLN A 37 -17.77 -4.10 -4.52
CA GLN A 37 -17.21 -5.36 -5.01
C GLN A 37 -16.60 -5.21 -6.41
N ASN A 38 -17.23 -4.46 -7.31
CA ASN A 38 -16.67 -4.18 -8.64
C ASN A 38 -15.39 -3.33 -8.56
N ASP A 39 -15.33 -2.35 -7.64
CA ASP A 39 -14.12 -1.56 -7.43
C ASP A 39 -12.98 -2.40 -6.85
N ILE A 40 -13.27 -3.30 -5.90
CA ILE A 40 -12.28 -4.25 -5.37
C ILE A 40 -11.75 -5.16 -6.48
N GLN A 41 -12.62 -5.71 -7.33
CA GLN A 41 -12.19 -6.53 -8.47
C GLN A 41 -11.29 -5.75 -9.45
N ALA A 42 -11.56 -4.46 -9.65
CA ALA A 42 -10.72 -3.61 -10.49
C ALA A 42 -9.37 -3.24 -9.84
N LEU A 43 -9.31 -3.21 -8.50
CA LEU A 43 -8.10 -2.92 -7.73
C LEU A 43 -7.21 -4.16 -7.51
N SER A 44 -7.78 -5.34 -7.39
CA SER A 44 -7.05 -6.59 -7.09
C SER A 44 -5.84 -6.90 -7.97
N PRO A 45 -5.77 -6.54 -9.27
CA PRO A 45 -4.57 -6.74 -10.08
C PRO A 45 -3.40 -5.80 -9.71
N GLY A 46 -3.70 -4.62 -9.17
CA GLY A 46 -2.71 -3.57 -8.87
C GLY A 46 -2.31 -3.48 -7.39
N TYR A 47 -3.07 -4.14 -6.51
CA TYR A 47 -2.90 -4.05 -5.06
C TYR A 47 -3.04 -5.43 -4.42
N PRO A 48 -2.27 -5.75 -3.37
CA PRO A 48 -2.36 -7.03 -2.67
C PRO A 48 -3.57 -7.09 -1.73
N ILE A 49 -4.77 -6.99 -2.32
CA ILE A 49 -6.05 -6.99 -1.63
C ILE A 49 -6.64 -8.39 -1.66
N TYR A 50 -7.19 -8.83 -0.53
CA TYR A 50 -7.94 -10.07 -0.43
C TYR A 50 -9.26 -9.85 0.32
N THR A 51 -10.21 -10.77 0.12
CA THR A 51 -11.51 -10.72 0.80
C THR A 51 -11.73 -12.01 1.58
N LYS A 52 -12.34 -11.88 2.76
CA LYS A 52 -12.70 -13.01 3.63
C LYS A 52 -14.22 -12.96 3.88
N PRO A 53 -14.97 -14.04 3.63
CA PRO A 53 -16.40 -14.10 3.98
C PRO A 53 -16.62 -14.35 5.48
N GLY A 54 -17.83 -14.05 5.97
CA GLY A 54 -18.27 -14.31 7.36
C GLY A 54 -18.43 -13.05 8.21
N GLY A 55 -18.88 -13.22 9.46
CA GLY A 55 -19.15 -12.08 10.38
C GLY A 55 -17.91 -11.27 10.77
N ASP A 56 -16.74 -11.91 10.78
CA ASP A 56 -15.44 -11.25 10.94
C ASP A 56 -14.75 -10.99 9.59
N GLY A 57 -15.46 -11.25 8.49
CA GLY A 57 -14.99 -11.05 7.13
C GLY A 57 -14.74 -9.58 6.78
N GLY A 58 -14.39 -9.34 5.52
CA GLY A 58 -14.10 -8.00 5.04
C GLY A 58 -13.14 -8.01 3.85
N ILE A 59 -12.70 -6.82 3.51
CA ILE A 59 -11.69 -6.51 2.52
C ILE A 59 -10.43 -6.12 3.29
N PHE A 60 -9.30 -6.70 2.90
CA PHE A 60 -8.02 -6.57 3.57
C PHE A 60 -6.96 -6.22 2.55
N ILE A 61 -5.96 -5.46 2.99
CA ILE A 61 -4.69 -5.30 2.26
C ILE A 61 -3.60 -6.00 3.06
N ARG A 62 -2.63 -6.60 2.36
CA ARG A 62 -1.47 -7.21 3.04
C ARG A 62 -0.79 -6.19 3.96
N GLU A 63 -0.48 -6.61 5.18
CA GLU A 63 0.16 -5.74 6.20
C GLU A 63 1.55 -5.29 5.77
N ASP A 64 2.23 -6.09 4.94
CA ASP A 64 3.51 -5.75 4.32
C ASP A 64 3.40 -4.78 3.13
N TYR A 65 2.20 -4.41 2.70
CA TYR A 65 2.03 -3.46 1.61
C TYR A 65 2.40 -2.05 2.03
N ASN A 66 3.53 -1.57 1.51
CA ASN A 66 3.93 -0.17 1.62
C ASN A 66 3.67 0.54 0.29
N PRO A 67 2.69 1.45 0.19
CA PRO A 67 2.39 2.20 -1.04
C PRO A 67 3.56 3.10 -1.49
N HIS A 68 4.52 3.35 -0.60
CA HIS A 68 5.73 4.12 -0.86
C HIS A 68 6.95 3.26 -1.17
N SER A 69 6.83 1.93 -1.11
CA SER A 69 7.90 1.06 -1.59
C SER A 69 8.05 1.29 -3.10
N ASN A 70 9.27 1.50 -3.56
CA ASN A 70 9.60 1.75 -4.96
C ASN A 70 9.26 3.17 -5.51
N ILE A 71 9.28 4.21 -4.67
CA ILE A 71 9.20 5.62 -5.14
C ILE A 71 10.55 6.10 -5.68
N LEU A 72 11.66 5.55 -5.18
CA LEU A 72 13.00 5.98 -5.60
C LEU A 72 13.26 5.59 -7.06
N THR A 73 13.68 6.56 -7.86
CA THR A 73 14.23 6.26 -9.19
C THR A 73 15.50 5.42 -9.06
N PRO A 74 15.91 4.68 -10.10
CA PRO A 74 17.16 3.91 -10.08
C PRO A 74 18.38 4.77 -9.71
N ALA A 75 18.42 6.02 -10.18
CA ALA A 75 19.50 6.96 -9.90
C ALA A 75 19.50 7.43 -8.42
N GLU A 76 18.32 7.70 -7.85
CA GLU A 76 18.21 8.04 -6.43
C GLU A 76 18.61 6.86 -5.54
N LEU A 77 18.21 5.65 -5.91
CA LEU A 77 18.57 4.43 -5.19
C LEU A 77 20.08 4.16 -5.24
N GLU A 78 20.69 4.29 -6.42
CA GLU A 78 22.14 4.14 -6.61
C GLU A 78 22.91 5.16 -5.77
N THR A 79 22.50 6.43 -5.81
CA THR A 79 23.09 7.50 -5.00
C THR A 79 22.97 7.20 -3.50
N LEU A 80 21.79 6.75 -3.03
CA LEU A 80 21.58 6.37 -1.64
C LEU A 80 22.44 5.17 -1.23
N HIS A 81 22.63 4.22 -2.14
CA HIS A 81 23.47 3.04 -1.90
C HIS A 81 24.94 3.42 -1.73
N GLU A 82 25.48 4.26 -2.62
CA GLU A 82 26.85 4.77 -2.51
C GLU A 82 27.07 5.51 -1.17
N LEU A 83 26.12 6.35 -0.77
CA LEU A 83 26.15 7.06 0.51
C LEU A 83 26.08 6.09 1.71
N TYR A 84 25.27 5.03 1.61
CA TYR A 84 25.17 3.99 2.64
C TYR A 84 26.49 3.23 2.83
N GLU A 85 27.16 2.86 1.74
CA GLU A 85 28.43 2.15 1.79
C GLU A 85 29.53 2.97 2.49
N GLY A 86 29.56 4.29 2.24
CA GLY A 86 30.50 5.23 2.87
C GLY A 86 30.13 5.67 4.29
N ALA A 87 28.87 5.50 4.72
CA ALA A 87 28.40 5.96 6.02
C ALA A 87 28.79 5.03 7.18
N LYS A 88 28.93 5.62 8.38
CA LYS A 88 29.22 4.90 9.64
C LYS A 88 28.30 5.36 10.77
N GLY A 89 28.16 4.50 11.78
CA GLY A 89 27.38 4.78 12.98
C GLY A 89 25.91 5.05 12.66
N VAL A 90 25.35 6.10 13.26
CA VAL A 90 23.93 6.45 13.16
C VAL A 90 23.50 6.77 11.73
N HIS A 91 24.35 7.42 10.93
CA HIS A 91 24.03 7.78 9.55
C HIS A 91 23.81 6.54 8.67
N ARG A 92 24.61 5.48 8.87
CA ARG A 92 24.44 4.22 8.15
C ARG A 92 23.11 3.55 8.46
N LYS A 93 22.70 3.58 9.74
CA LYS A 93 21.41 3.03 10.18
C LYS A 93 20.24 3.79 9.55
N ILE A 94 20.27 5.12 9.58
CA ILE A 94 19.21 5.96 9.01
C ILE A 94 19.10 5.75 7.49
N LEU A 95 20.23 5.68 6.78
CA LEU A 95 20.24 5.41 5.33
C LEU A 95 19.66 4.03 5.01
N LEU A 96 19.99 3.01 5.80
CA LEU A 96 19.38 1.68 5.64
C LEU A 96 17.85 1.73 5.84
N GLU A 97 17.37 2.43 6.86
CA GLU A 97 15.92 2.61 7.10
C GLU A 97 15.23 3.34 5.94
N MET A 98 15.87 4.36 5.35
CA MET A 98 15.35 5.05 4.17
C MET A 98 15.28 4.13 2.95
N ILE A 99 16.34 3.37 2.69
CA ILE A 99 16.37 2.42 1.57
C ILE A 99 15.31 1.33 1.74
N GLN A 100 15.13 0.79 2.94
CA GLN A 100 14.09 -0.21 3.21
C GLN A 100 12.67 0.35 3.12
N LYS A 101 12.48 1.62 3.51
CA LYS A 101 11.15 2.25 3.53
C LYS A 101 10.69 2.74 2.14
N TYR A 102 11.62 3.16 1.29
CA TYR A 102 11.30 3.81 0.01
C TYR A 102 11.89 3.10 -1.22
N GLY A 103 12.80 2.16 -1.01
CA GLY A 103 13.35 1.29 -2.05
C GLY A 103 12.39 0.16 -2.43
N PRO A 104 12.77 -0.67 -3.40
CA PRO A 104 11.94 -1.76 -3.88
C PRO A 104 11.71 -2.81 -2.78
N ASP A 105 10.52 -3.40 -2.76
CA ASP A 105 10.00 -4.40 -1.82
C ASP A 105 10.89 -5.66 -1.64
N LYS A 106 11.94 -5.79 -2.44
CA LYS A 106 12.90 -6.91 -2.44
C LYS A 106 14.36 -6.47 -2.60
N LEU A 107 14.75 -5.35 -2.02
CA LEU A 107 16.18 -5.03 -1.95
C LEU A 107 16.85 -5.92 -0.89
N GLU A 108 17.41 -7.05 -1.32
CA GLU A 108 18.33 -7.82 -0.49
C GLU A 108 19.69 -7.10 -0.51
N LEU A 109 20.00 -6.39 0.57
CA LEU A 109 21.31 -5.78 0.86
C LEU A 109 22.16 -6.70 1.73
#